data_AF-A0A4Q0IZ77-F1
#
_entry.id   AF-A0A4Q0IZ77-F1
#
_cell.length_a   1.000
_cell.length_b   1.000
_cell.length_c   1.000
_cell.angle_alpha   90.00
_cell.angle_beta   90.00
_cell.angle_gamma   90.00
#
_symmetry.space_group_name_H-M   'P 1'
#
loop_
_entity.id
_entity.type
_entity.pdbx_description
1 polymer ?
#
loop_
_entity_poly.entity_id
_entity_poly.type
_entity_poly.pdbx_seq_one_letter_code
_entity_poly.pdbx_strand_id
1 'polypeptide(L)'
;MALTEQQVNMVMSQSVEQIKKYITQGLIQFPDDLAKYKDTPKYKAIEKELSSIPSQEAVNRWKEIEAMGQGDSAALAAALSDFISRFGSYAGNGTLVEQARRQFSSMTAETERSDWESADKESVTALLTHRRKYPSTSHETEIDNLVWALTDKDNAMQINRYIQEFPNGLHRMEAQDMLGAQELWKGVSTDADLVTLSDYIQEESLSPFVPRAMEMLQELKRAEIVKMLENPGTYKVDFLKLLIDEEIFTKHELIAHGVCTEGTFDMLYNSPELPSIEQNENSNPEISKGATDVFLFGIPSSGKTCVLMGLLGSRNFVYDNAASGPGGTYADNLSIYRRHNKAPGRTYGNFVAQIQGVVYRDKSETTYPINLIEMSGEEFAMKIALNPENLVDFEDMGTGATKLLTSDNRKIIFIVIDPTADGLIKLSSTLKDGSPITRIVEQDIIITKMVNMLIKNPKVLKNTNAIHFILTKADTLGSREERDKIAVERIRSLYGKTIMTLRDICKSYSINKSTDYQPSLFTFSLGEFHVGDLFEYDSYDADKLMNIVTSMAQGRKEKGFFNSIQKKMS
;
A
#
# COMPACT_ATOMS: atom_id res chain seq x y z
N MET A 1 -76.07 -16.36 17.05
CA MET A 1 -76.84 -16.48 15.79
C MET A 1 -76.27 -15.45 14.84
N ALA A 2 -75.82 -15.84 13.65
CA ALA A 2 -75.34 -14.89 12.65
C ALA A 2 -76.50 -14.03 12.14
N LEU A 3 -76.28 -12.73 11.97
CA LEU A 3 -77.29 -11.82 11.44
C LEU A 3 -77.63 -12.15 9.98
N THR A 4 -78.89 -11.98 9.58
CA THR A 4 -79.29 -12.10 8.17
C THR A 4 -78.77 -10.92 7.35
N GLU A 5 -78.66 -11.08 6.04
CA GLU A 5 -78.15 -10.03 5.15
C GLU A 5 -78.95 -8.72 5.26
N GLN A 6 -80.27 -8.82 5.42
CA GLN A 6 -81.17 -7.69 5.61
C GLN A 6 -80.92 -7.00 6.97
N GLN A 7 -80.66 -7.76 8.03
CA GLN A 7 -80.29 -7.21 9.34
C GLN A 7 -78.94 -6.49 9.29
N VAL A 8 -77.94 -7.07 8.62
CA VAL A 8 -76.62 -6.46 8.46
C VAL A 8 -76.71 -5.15 7.68
N ASN A 9 -77.51 -5.10 6.60
CA ASN A 9 -77.74 -3.87 5.83
C ASN A 9 -78.45 -2.78 6.67
N MET A 10 -79.39 -3.19 7.53
CA MET A 10 -80.11 -2.30 8.43
C MET A 10 -79.23 -1.77 9.58
N VAL A 11 -78.28 -2.59 10.07
CA VAL A 11 -77.25 -2.15 11.01
C VAL A 11 -76.36 -1.10 10.36
N MET A 12 -75.89 -1.34 9.13
CA MET A 12 -75.01 -0.42 8.40
C MET A 12 -75.68 0.89 7.96
N SER A 13 -77.01 1.00 8.01
CA SER A 13 -77.71 2.27 7.78
C SER A 13 -77.74 3.18 9.01
N GLN A 14 -77.44 2.66 10.22
CA GLN A 14 -77.40 3.44 11.47
C GLN A 14 -76.12 4.28 11.59
N SER A 15 -76.07 5.26 12.51
CA SER A 15 -74.84 6.02 12.78
C SER A 15 -73.73 5.14 13.34
N VAL A 16 -72.47 5.55 13.19
CA VAL A 16 -71.30 4.84 13.78
C VAL A 16 -71.49 4.65 15.29
N GLU A 17 -72.00 5.67 15.98
CA GLU A 17 -72.29 5.65 17.41
C GLU A 17 -73.38 4.64 17.81
N GLN A 18 -74.42 4.50 16.99
CA GLN A 18 -75.49 3.53 17.23
C GLN A 18 -75.03 2.09 16.95
N ILE A 19 -74.22 1.88 15.91
CA ILE A 19 -73.60 0.58 15.61
C ILE A 19 -72.65 0.19 16.75
N LYS A 20 -71.84 1.13 17.24
CA LYS A 20 -70.99 0.95 18.42
C LYS A 20 -71.80 0.51 19.65
N LYS A 21 -72.95 1.14 19.91
CA LYS A 21 -73.85 0.73 21.00
C LYS A 21 -74.31 -0.72 20.85
N TYR A 22 -74.69 -1.14 19.64
CA TYR A 22 -75.08 -2.53 19.38
C TYR A 22 -73.94 -3.52 19.61
N ILE A 23 -72.70 -3.18 19.23
CA ILE A 23 -71.51 -4.00 19.47
C ILE A 23 -71.27 -4.15 20.98
N THR A 24 -71.27 -3.03 21.72
CA THR A 24 -71.04 -3.05 23.18
C THR A 24 -72.14 -3.78 23.96
N GLN A 25 -73.35 -3.87 23.42
CA GLN A 25 -74.46 -4.63 24.01
C GLN A 25 -74.46 -6.12 23.60
N GLY A 26 -73.49 -6.54 22.78
CA GLY A 26 -73.38 -7.91 22.26
C GLY A 26 -74.47 -8.28 21.24
N LEU A 27 -75.18 -7.28 20.70
CA LEU A 27 -76.26 -7.48 19.73
C LEU A 27 -75.72 -7.78 18.33
N ILE A 28 -74.50 -7.35 18.04
CA ILE A 28 -73.78 -7.63 16.79
C ILE A 28 -72.30 -7.91 17.11
N GLN A 29 -71.67 -8.83 16.37
CA GLN A 29 -70.28 -9.26 16.52
C GLN A 29 -69.39 -8.56 15.48
N PHE A 30 -68.33 -7.90 15.93
CA PHE A 30 -67.34 -7.26 15.05
C PHE A 30 -66.00 -8.01 15.18
N PRO A 31 -65.29 -8.33 14.07
CA PRO A 31 -65.59 -7.94 12.69
C PRO A 31 -66.64 -8.82 11.98
N ASP A 32 -66.96 -9.98 12.54
CA ASP A 32 -67.61 -11.09 11.82
C ASP A 32 -68.94 -10.74 11.13
N ASP A 33 -69.85 -10.05 11.81
CA ASP A 33 -71.17 -9.70 11.24
C ASP A 33 -71.08 -8.56 10.20
N LEU A 34 -70.00 -7.77 10.22
CA LEU A 34 -69.81 -6.59 9.35
C LEU A 34 -68.68 -6.75 8.33
N ALA A 35 -68.02 -7.91 8.28
CA ALA A 35 -66.81 -8.14 7.49
C ALA A 35 -66.97 -7.80 5.99
N LYS A 36 -68.19 -7.95 5.44
CA LYS A 36 -68.51 -7.59 4.04
C LYS A 36 -68.35 -6.09 3.71
N TYR A 37 -68.22 -5.23 4.72
CA TYR A 37 -68.04 -3.79 4.57
C TYR A 37 -66.63 -3.29 4.91
N LYS A 38 -65.66 -4.18 5.12
CA LYS A 38 -64.31 -3.86 5.59
C LYS A 38 -63.63 -2.70 4.85
N ASP A 39 -63.90 -2.56 3.55
CA ASP A 39 -63.27 -1.54 2.69
C ASP A 39 -63.99 -0.19 2.70
N THR A 40 -65.13 -0.08 3.38
CA THR A 40 -65.91 1.18 3.43
C THR A 40 -65.34 2.18 4.45
N PRO A 41 -65.42 3.50 4.18
CA PRO A 41 -65.01 4.52 5.16
C PRO A 41 -65.73 4.40 6.50
N LYS A 42 -67.00 3.98 6.47
CA LYS A 42 -67.82 3.79 7.67
C LYS A 42 -67.36 2.61 8.52
N TYR A 43 -66.96 1.50 7.90
CA TYR A 43 -66.34 0.38 8.62
C TYR A 43 -65.02 0.80 9.25
N LYS A 44 -64.15 1.51 8.52
CA LYS A 44 -62.88 2.03 9.08
C LYS A 44 -63.10 3.01 10.22
N ALA A 45 -64.16 3.82 10.17
CA ALA A 45 -64.55 4.70 11.28
C ALA A 45 -65.05 3.90 12.50
N ILE A 46 -65.84 2.85 12.29
CA ILE A 46 -66.27 1.92 13.34
C ILE A 46 -65.05 1.21 13.95
N GLU A 47 -64.14 0.68 13.14
CA GLU A 47 -62.90 0.02 13.57
C GLU A 47 -62.02 0.95 14.41
N LYS A 48 -61.84 2.19 13.96
CA LYS A 48 -61.13 3.24 14.71
C LYS A 48 -61.80 3.54 16.06
N GLU A 49 -63.13 3.69 16.08
CA GLU A 49 -63.85 3.92 17.34
C GLU A 49 -63.82 2.71 18.28
N LEU A 50 -63.92 1.48 17.76
CA LEU A 50 -63.84 0.26 18.57
C LEU A 50 -62.44 0.05 19.14
N SER A 51 -61.38 0.47 18.42
CA SER A 51 -60.00 0.46 18.93
C SER A 51 -59.78 1.37 20.13
N SER A 52 -60.78 2.21 20.49
CA SER A 52 -60.78 3.06 21.69
C SER A 52 -61.63 2.52 22.85
N ILE A 53 -62.32 1.39 22.67
CA ILE A 53 -63.15 0.76 23.71
C ILE A 53 -62.34 -0.37 24.37
N PRO A 54 -62.37 -0.51 25.70
CA PRO A 54 -61.72 -1.64 26.36
C PRO A 54 -62.30 -2.98 25.88
N SER A 55 -61.45 -4.00 25.76
CA SER A 55 -61.92 -5.33 25.40
C SER A 55 -62.86 -5.88 26.49
N GLN A 56 -63.86 -6.67 26.09
CA GLN A 56 -64.80 -7.26 27.05
C GLN A 56 -64.08 -8.12 28.11
N GLU A 57 -62.98 -8.76 27.71
CA GLU A 57 -62.10 -9.52 28.60
C GLU A 57 -61.42 -8.61 29.65
N ALA A 58 -60.89 -7.45 29.23
CA ALA A 58 -60.31 -6.47 30.15
C ALA A 58 -61.37 -5.89 31.10
N VAL A 59 -62.57 -5.58 30.61
CA VAL A 59 -63.68 -5.08 31.45
C VAL A 59 -64.08 -6.12 32.50
N ASN A 60 -64.20 -7.40 32.11
CA ASN A 60 -64.57 -8.46 33.03
C ASN A 60 -63.49 -8.69 34.09
N ARG A 61 -62.23 -8.74 33.67
CA ARG A 61 -61.10 -8.90 34.60
C ARG A 61 -60.96 -7.70 35.54
N TRP A 62 -61.22 -6.49 35.06
CA TRP A 62 -61.21 -5.29 35.90
C TRP A 62 -62.28 -5.34 36.99
N LYS A 63 -63.49 -5.80 36.68
CA LYS A 63 -64.55 -6.01 37.69
C LYS A 63 -64.16 -7.03 38.76
N GLU A 64 -63.43 -8.08 38.39
CA GLU A 64 -62.90 -9.04 39.38
C GLU A 64 -61.90 -8.37 40.33
N ILE A 65 -61.02 -7.52 39.80
CA ILE A 65 -60.05 -6.75 40.58
C ILE A 65 -60.75 -5.76 41.52
N GLU A 66 -61.77 -5.04 41.02
CA GLU A 66 -62.59 -4.14 41.84
C GLU A 66 -63.33 -4.88 42.96
N ALA A 67 -63.75 -6.13 42.72
CA ALA A 67 -64.44 -6.96 43.70
C ALA A 67 -63.53 -7.56 44.80
N MET A 68 -62.21 -7.61 44.59
CA MET A 68 -61.26 -8.14 45.59
C MET A 68 -61.19 -7.29 46.87
N GLY A 69 -61.53 -5.99 46.78
CA GLY A 69 -61.50 -5.06 47.93
C GLY A 69 -60.08 -4.87 48.54
N GLN A 70 -59.96 -4.06 49.59
CA GLN A 70 -58.66 -3.76 50.23
C GLN A 70 -58.17 -4.85 51.21
N GLY A 71 -58.82 -6.02 51.26
CA GLY A 71 -58.62 -7.02 52.33
C GLY A 71 -57.33 -7.84 52.24
N ASP A 72 -56.79 -8.04 51.03
CA ASP A 72 -55.50 -8.72 50.79
C ASP A 72 -54.66 -7.89 49.81
N SER A 73 -53.88 -6.96 50.38
CA SER A 73 -53.06 -6.01 49.62
C SER A 73 -52.05 -6.69 48.69
N ALA A 74 -51.59 -7.90 49.00
CA ALA A 74 -50.62 -8.63 48.18
C ALA A 74 -51.31 -9.30 46.98
N ALA A 75 -52.45 -9.95 47.20
CA ALA A 75 -53.25 -10.55 46.12
C ALA A 75 -53.79 -9.49 45.15
N LEU A 76 -54.22 -8.33 45.67
CA LEU A 76 -54.68 -7.21 44.85
C LEU A 76 -53.53 -6.60 44.03
N ALA A 77 -52.35 -6.40 44.60
CA ALA A 77 -51.17 -5.92 43.86
C ALA A 77 -50.76 -6.90 42.75
N ALA A 78 -50.78 -8.21 43.01
CA ALA A 78 -50.50 -9.24 41.99
C ALA A 78 -51.54 -9.22 40.85
N ALA A 79 -52.82 -9.08 41.18
CA ALA A 79 -53.89 -9.00 40.19
C ALA A 79 -53.81 -7.73 39.33
N LEU A 80 -53.46 -6.58 39.93
CA LEU A 80 -53.22 -5.32 39.21
C LEU A 80 -51.99 -5.42 38.29
N SER A 81 -50.90 -6.04 38.75
CA SER A 81 -49.70 -6.27 37.92
C SER A 81 -49.99 -7.18 36.72
N ASP A 82 -50.71 -8.29 36.95
CA ASP A 82 -51.17 -9.22 35.90
C ASP A 82 -52.05 -8.48 34.88
N PHE A 83 -52.97 -7.63 35.35
CA PHE A 83 -53.84 -6.84 34.49
C PHE A 83 -53.07 -5.86 33.60
N ILE A 84 -52.12 -5.11 34.17
CA ILE A 84 -51.29 -4.16 33.41
C ILE A 84 -50.47 -4.90 32.34
N SER A 85 -49.90 -6.05 32.70
CA SER A 85 -49.09 -6.88 31.79
C SER A 85 -49.93 -7.44 30.64
N ARG A 86 -51.10 -8.01 30.94
CA ARG A 86 -51.95 -8.71 29.97
C ARG A 86 -52.71 -7.78 29.03
N PHE A 87 -53.13 -6.61 29.52
CA PHE A 87 -54.04 -5.72 28.78
C PHE A 87 -53.41 -4.39 28.34
N GLY A 88 -52.16 -4.12 28.72
CA GLY A 88 -51.46 -2.87 28.47
C GLY A 88 -51.09 -2.57 27.02
N SER A 89 -51.07 -3.57 26.14
CA SER A 89 -50.71 -3.42 24.72
C SER A 89 -51.86 -2.99 23.81
N TYR A 90 -53.11 -3.07 24.27
CA TYR A 90 -54.29 -2.73 23.49
C TYR A 90 -54.77 -1.30 23.79
N ALA A 91 -54.75 -0.43 22.77
CA ALA A 91 -55.05 0.99 22.91
C ALA A 91 -56.43 1.29 23.55
N GLY A 92 -57.44 0.46 23.27
CA GLY A 92 -58.77 0.62 23.82
C GLY A 92 -58.86 0.41 25.34
N ASN A 93 -57.89 -0.29 25.94
CA ASN A 93 -57.85 -0.52 27.39
C ASN A 93 -57.20 0.62 28.17
N GLY A 94 -56.71 1.67 27.51
CA GLY A 94 -55.83 2.68 28.10
C GLY A 94 -56.36 3.30 29.40
N THR A 95 -57.67 3.55 29.50
CA THR A 95 -58.27 4.11 30.72
C THR A 95 -58.25 3.13 31.90
N LEU A 96 -58.58 1.84 31.68
CA LEU A 96 -58.55 0.82 32.73
C LEU A 96 -57.12 0.50 33.16
N VAL A 97 -56.20 0.47 32.20
CA VAL A 97 -54.77 0.24 32.47
C VAL A 97 -54.17 1.40 33.25
N GLU A 98 -54.52 2.65 32.94
CA GLU A 98 -54.15 3.85 33.72
C GLU A 98 -54.65 3.74 35.17
N GLN A 99 -55.89 3.34 35.37
CA GLN A 99 -56.46 3.14 36.70
C GLN A 99 -55.72 2.04 37.47
N ALA A 100 -55.45 0.92 36.82
CA ALA A 100 -54.67 -0.18 37.38
C ALA A 100 -53.27 0.27 37.82
N ARG A 101 -52.57 1.03 36.96
CA ARG A 101 -51.24 1.59 37.22
C ARG A 101 -51.24 2.51 38.43
N ARG A 102 -52.22 3.42 38.53
CA ARG A 102 -52.32 4.35 39.68
C ARG A 102 -52.56 3.61 40.99
N GLN A 103 -53.49 2.65 40.99
CA GLN A 103 -53.77 1.84 42.18
C GLN A 103 -52.54 1.02 42.57
N PHE A 104 -51.90 0.33 41.62
CA PHE A 104 -50.70 -0.47 41.87
C PHE A 104 -49.55 0.37 42.42
N SER A 105 -49.29 1.55 41.85
CA SER A 105 -48.21 2.44 42.29
C SER A 105 -48.47 2.97 43.70
N SER A 106 -49.72 3.35 44.02
CA SER A 106 -50.07 3.82 45.36
C SER A 106 -49.89 2.75 46.45
N MET A 107 -50.10 1.48 46.10
CA MET A 107 -49.99 0.34 47.03
C MET A 107 -48.55 -0.12 47.21
N THR A 108 -47.69 0.09 46.21
CA THR A 108 -46.33 -0.46 46.21
C THR A 108 -45.24 0.58 46.45
N ALA A 109 -45.58 1.87 46.57
CA ALA A 109 -44.62 2.98 46.68
C ALA A 109 -43.55 2.82 47.77
N GLU A 110 -43.92 2.42 49.00
CA GLU A 110 -42.94 2.26 50.10
C GLU A 110 -42.02 1.05 49.87
N THR A 111 -42.57 -0.03 49.34
CA THR A 111 -41.82 -1.24 48.98
C THR A 111 -40.90 -0.98 47.78
N GLU A 112 -41.37 -0.26 46.77
CA GLU A 112 -40.57 0.17 45.61
C GLU A 112 -39.37 0.99 46.06
N ARG A 113 -39.59 1.96 46.97
CA ARG A 113 -38.51 2.79 47.51
C ARG A 113 -37.44 1.95 48.20
N SER A 114 -37.84 1.05 49.10
CA SER A 114 -36.89 0.14 49.78
C SER A 114 -36.15 -0.75 48.78
N ASP A 115 -36.86 -1.29 47.79
CA ASP A 115 -36.27 -2.14 46.76
C ASP A 115 -35.29 -1.35 45.88
N TRP A 116 -35.61 -0.11 45.52
CA TRP A 116 -34.73 0.77 44.75
C TRP A 116 -33.46 1.15 45.52
N GLU A 117 -33.59 1.49 46.80
CA GLU A 117 -32.44 1.80 47.66
C GLU A 117 -31.48 0.60 47.81
N SER A 118 -32.03 -0.62 47.79
CA SER A 118 -31.26 -1.87 47.86
C SER A 118 -30.81 -2.43 46.50
N ALA A 119 -31.28 -1.86 45.39
CA ALA A 119 -30.99 -2.37 44.06
C ALA A 119 -29.53 -2.11 43.67
N ASP A 120 -28.91 -3.10 43.02
CA ASP A 120 -27.59 -2.95 42.42
C ASP A 120 -27.69 -2.11 41.14
N LYS A 121 -27.26 -0.85 41.24
CA LYS A 121 -27.30 0.13 40.15
C LYS A 121 -26.22 -0.08 39.09
N GLU A 122 -25.27 -0.99 39.32
CA GLU A 122 -24.25 -1.38 38.34
C GLU A 122 -24.66 -2.63 37.54
N SER A 123 -25.82 -3.21 37.84
CA SER A 123 -26.35 -4.40 37.17
C SER A 123 -27.55 -4.08 36.27
N VAL A 124 -27.34 -4.18 34.95
CA VAL A 124 -28.43 -4.07 33.95
C VAL A 124 -29.57 -5.03 34.27
N THR A 125 -29.26 -6.24 34.72
CA THR A 125 -30.28 -7.24 35.09
C THR A 125 -31.09 -6.79 36.31
N ALA A 126 -30.45 -6.23 37.34
CA ALA A 126 -31.16 -5.73 38.51
C ALA A 126 -32.07 -4.55 38.15
N LEU A 127 -31.58 -3.60 37.35
CA LEU A 127 -32.33 -2.44 36.87
C LEU A 127 -33.56 -2.84 36.04
N LEU A 128 -33.38 -3.73 35.06
CA LEU A 128 -34.49 -4.24 34.25
C LEU A 128 -35.48 -5.09 35.07
N THR A 129 -35.00 -5.80 36.09
CA THR A 129 -35.86 -6.56 37.02
C THR A 129 -36.72 -5.61 37.86
N HIS A 130 -36.13 -4.54 38.39
CA HIS A 130 -36.85 -3.50 39.12
C HIS A 130 -37.95 -2.89 38.24
N ARG A 131 -37.61 -2.49 37.01
CA ARG A 131 -38.57 -1.92 36.05
C ARG A 131 -39.73 -2.86 35.70
N ARG A 132 -39.46 -4.16 35.54
CA ARG A 132 -40.50 -5.17 35.31
C ARG A 132 -41.40 -5.39 36.53
N LYS A 133 -40.83 -5.29 37.73
CA LYS A 133 -41.56 -5.41 39.00
C LYS A 133 -42.44 -4.19 39.27
N TYR A 134 -42.02 -3.00 38.82
CA TYR A 134 -42.72 -1.73 39.00
C TYR A 134 -42.99 -1.04 37.66
N PRO A 135 -44.05 -1.44 36.90
CA PRO A 135 -44.30 -0.96 35.53
C PRO A 135 -44.60 0.55 35.39
N SER A 136 -44.76 1.27 36.50
CA SER A 136 -44.98 2.73 36.54
C SER A 136 -44.04 3.38 37.58
N THR A 137 -42.83 2.85 37.69
CA THR A 137 -41.81 3.32 38.63
C THR A 137 -41.50 4.80 38.44
N SER A 138 -41.25 5.50 39.55
CA SER A 138 -40.78 6.89 39.52
C SER A 138 -39.33 7.04 39.05
N HIS A 139 -38.59 5.92 38.99
CA HIS A 139 -37.18 5.86 38.62
C HIS A 139 -36.95 5.52 37.13
N GLU A 140 -37.98 5.52 36.28
CA GLU A 140 -37.86 5.09 34.86
C GLU A 140 -36.74 5.84 34.11
N THR A 141 -36.65 7.15 34.27
CA THR A 141 -35.59 7.97 33.65
C THR A 141 -34.21 7.66 34.22
N GLU A 142 -34.11 7.40 35.53
CA GLU A 142 -32.84 7.04 36.18
C GLU A 142 -32.36 5.66 35.70
N ILE A 143 -33.28 4.70 35.60
CA ILE A 143 -33.04 3.36 35.06
C ILE A 143 -32.58 3.43 33.60
N ASP A 144 -33.25 4.21 32.75
CA ASP A 144 -32.89 4.40 31.35
C ASP A 144 -31.43 4.89 31.20
N ASN A 145 -31.10 5.98 31.90
CA ASN A 145 -29.75 6.56 31.89
C ASN A 145 -28.68 5.56 32.39
N LEU A 146 -28.96 4.83 33.47
CA LEU A 146 -28.03 3.84 34.04
C LEU A 146 -27.84 2.65 33.10
N VAL A 147 -28.92 2.12 32.51
CA VAL A 147 -28.81 1.00 31.56
C VAL A 147 -28.04 1.43 30.31
N TRP A 148 -28.26 2.64 29.79
CA TRP A 148 -27.49 3.15 28.66
C TRP A 148 -26.01 3.37 29.01
N ALA A 149 -25.71 3.89 30.20
CA ALA A 149 -24.34 4.06 30.67
C ALA A 149 -23.60 2.71 30.76
N LEU A 150 -24.28 1.67 31.24
CA LEU A 150 -23.75 0.30 31.36
C LEU A 150 -23.76 -0.49 30.04
N THR A 151 -24.41 0.01 29.00
CA THR A 151 -24.44 -0.66 27.70
C THR A 151 -23.07 -0.56 27.04
N ASP A 152 -22.52 -1.72 26.68
CA ASP A 152 -21.30 -1.82 25.87
C ASP A 152 -21.56 -1.30 24.46
N LYS A 153 -21.00 -0.11 24.18
CA LYS A 153 -21.18 0.62 22.93
C LYS A 153 -20.37 0.04 21.77
N ASP A 154 -19.52 -0.96 22.02
CA ASP A 154 -18.84 -1.74 20.98
C ASP A 154 -19.61 -3.03 20.61
N ASN A 155 -20.72 -3.31 21.30
CA ASN A 155 -21.49 -4.53 21.12
C ASN A 155 -22.89 -4.27 20.57
N ALA A 156 -23.06 -4.47 19.25
CA ALA A 156 -24.32 -4.30 18.54
C ALA A 156 -25.50 -5.06 19.19
N MET A 157 -25.26 -6.23 19.79
CA MET A 157 -26.30 -7.02 20.45
C MET A 157 -26.80 -6.33 21.72
N GLN A 158 -25.91 -5.72 22.50
CA GLN A 158 -26.29 -4.99 23.70
C GLN A 158 -27.04 -3.70 23.38
N ILE A 159 -26.62 -2.97 22.34
CA ILE A 159 -27.32 -1.76 21.89
C ILE A 159 -28.73 -2.11 21.37
N ASN A 160 -28.85 -3.17 20.57
CA ASN A 160 -30.17 -3.65 20.12
C ASN A 160 -31.06 -4.08 21.29
N ARG A 161 -30.50 -4.73 22.30
CA ARG A 161 -31.22 -5.07 23.53
C ARG A 161 -31.71 -3.81 24.26
N TYR A 162 -30.88 -2.78 24.37
CA TYR A 162 -31.30 -1.50 24.95
C TYR A 162 -32.50 -0.91 24.18
N ILE A 163 -32.45 -0.86 22.85
CA ILE A 163 -33.56 -0.35 22.01
C ILE A 163 -34.85 -1.15 22.21
N GLN A 164 -34.75 -2.47 22.39
CA GLN A 164 -35.90 -3.34 22.65
C GLN A 164 -36.50 -3.12 24.04
N GLU A 165 -35.67 -2.94 25.08
CA GLU A 165 -36.14 -2.70 26.44
C GLU A 165 -36.68 -1.27 26.60
N PHE A 166 -36.12 -0.29 25.89
CA PHE A 166 -36.50 1.13 25.94
C PHE A 166 -36.96 1.66 24.57
N PRO A 167 -38.12 1.19 24.04
CA PRO A 167 -38.59 1.57 22.71
C PRO A 167 -38.94 3.06 22.56
N ASN A 168 -39.13 3.77 23.68
CA ASN A 168 -39.34 5.22 23.77
C ASN A 168 -38.33 5.88 24.74
N GLY A 169 -37.17 5.25 24.97
CA GLY A 169 -36.15 5.75 25.89
C GLY A 169 -35.47 7.03 25.41
N LEU A 170 -34.85 7.75 26.34
CA LEU A 170 -34.14 9.01 26.09
C LEU A 170 -32.94 8.82 25.15
N HIS A 171 -32.22 7.70 25.25
CA HIS A 171 -31.04 7.41 24.44
C HIS A 171 -31.35 6.58 23.19
N ARG A 172 -32.63 6.41 22.82
CA ARG A 172 -33.00 5.60 21.65
C ARG A 172 -32.35 6.11 20.36
N MET A 173 -32.36 7.42 20.13
CA MET A 173 -31.74 8.01 18.94
C MET A 173 -30.22 7.79 18.94
N GLU A 174 -29.56 8.07 20.08
CA GLU A 174 -28.13 7.84 20.27
C GLU A 174 -27.74 6.37 20.02
N ALA A 175 -28.55 5.42 20.52
CA ALA A 175 -28.36 4.00 20.28
C ALA A 175 -28.50 3.61 18.80
N GLN A 176 -29.45 4.22 18.08
CA GLN A 176 -29.62 3.99 16.64
C GLN A 176 -28.44 4.55 15.84
N ASP A 177 -27.99 5.76 16.17
CA ASP A 177 -26.85 6.40 15.53
C ASP A 177 -25.57 5.59 15.77
N MET A 178 -25.36 5.07 16.98
CA MET A 178 -24.23 4.18 17.31
C MET A 178 -24.24 2.89 16.49
N LEU A 179 -25.40 2.26 16.29
CA LEU A 179 -25.51 1.07 15.43
C LEU A 179 -25.16 1.39 13.97
N GLY A 180 -25.60 2.54 13.46
CA GLY A 180 -25.23 3.01 12.13
C GLY A 180 -23.72 3.21 12.00
N ALA A 181 -23.10 3.88 12.97
CA ALA A 181 -21.67 4.10 13.02
C ALA A 181 -20.87 2.79 13.08
N GLN A 182 -21.34 1.79 13.84
CA GLN A 182 -20.72 0.47 13.91
C GLN A 182 -20.72 -0.26 12.56
N GLU A 183 -21.84 -0.24 11.84
CA GLU A 183 -21.95 -0.92 10.56
C GLU A 183 -21.06 -0.26 9.50
N LEU A 184 -21.05 1.08 9.46
CA LEU A 184 -20.13 1.85 8.60
C LEU A 184 -18.67 1.53 8.93
N TRP A 185 -18.29 1.61 10.21
CA TRP A 185 -16.93 1.30 10.66
C TRP A 185 -16.51 -0.13 10.31
N LYS A 186 -17.41 -1.11 10.47
CA LYS A 186 -17.13 -2.49 10.09
C LYS A 186 -16.87 -2.63 8.59
N GLY A 187 -17.62 -1.90 7.75
CA GLY A 187 -17.38 -1.85 6.31
C GLY A 187 -16.01 -1.27 5.95
N VAL A 188 -15.64 -0.16 6.59
CA VAL A 188 -14.35 0.54 6.39
C VAL A 188 -13.16 -0.27 6.91
N SER A 189 -13.28 -0.90 8.08
CA SER A 189 -12.18 -1.60 8.74
C SER A 189 -11.88 -2.98 8.15
N THR A 190 -12.84 -3.59 7.44
CA THR A 190 -12.64 -4.87 6.75
C THR A 190 -11.89 -4.60 5.45
N ASP A 191 -10.60 -4.94 5.40
CA ASP A 191 -9.70 -4.68 4.26
C ASP A 191 -9.34 -3.20 4.03
N ALA A 192 -9.32 -2.42 5.11
CA ALA A 192 -8.95 -1.01 5.10
C ALA A 192 -7.58 -0.77 4.43
N ASP A 193 -7.53 0.23 3.54
CA ASP A 193 -6.29 0.81 3.05
C ASP A 193 -6.11 2.26 3.53
N LEU A 194 -4.96 2.85 3.19
CA LEU A 194 -4.59 4.21 3.60
C LEU A 194 -5.64 5.25 3.17
N VAL A 195 -6.15 5.14 1.93
CA VAL A 195 -7.09 6.10 1.36
C VAL A 195 -8.44 5.96 2.03
N THR A 196 -8.95 4.72 2.12
CA THR A 196 -10.24 4.41 2.71
C THR A 196 -10.34 4.88 4.18
N LEU A 197 -9.26 4.74 4.97
CA LEU A 197 -9.23 5.26 6.35
C LEU A 197 -9.13 6.79 6.40
N SER A 198 -8.37 7.41 5.50
CA SER A 198 -8.27 8.87 5.41
C SER A 198 -9.63 9.49 5.10
N ASP A 199 -10.30 8.97 4.07
CA ASP A 199 -11.64 9.40 3.65
C ASP A 199 -12.62 9.27 4.82
N TYR A 200 -12.63 8.13 5.52
CA TYR A 200 -13.49 7.94 6.69
C TYR A 200 -13.22 8.97 7.79
N ILE A 201 -11.95 9.27 8.11
CA ILE A 201 -11.60 10.25 9.15
C ILE A 201 -12.06 11.67 8.75
N GLN A 202 -11.99 12.01 7.47
CA GLN A 202 -12.40 13.31 6.97
C GLN A 202 -13.93 13.45 6.87
N GLU A 203 -14.60 12.47 6.26
CA GLU A 203 -16.04 12.48 5.99
C GLU A 203 -16.86 12.20 7.25
N GLU A 204 -16.43 11.26 8.09
CA GLU A 204 -17.11 10.83 9.32
C GLU A 204 -16.42 11.37 10.59
N SER A 205 -15.96 12.62 10.54
CA SER A 205 -15.15 13.26 11.60
C SER A 205 -15.77 13.30 13.01
N LEU A 206 -17.09 13.11 13.13
CA LEU A 206 -17.82 13.02 14.41
C LEU A 206 -18.07 11.57 14.87
N SER A 207 -17.64 10.58 14.09
CA SER A 207 -17.83 9.18 14.42
C SER A 207 -17.04 8.80 15.69
N PRO A 208 -17.61 7.97 16.58
CA PRO A 208 -16.90 7.45 17.76
C PRO A 208 -15.71 6.55 17.38
N PHE A 209 -15.62 6.08 16.13
CA PHE A 209 -14.54 5.22 15.65
C PHE A 209 -13.35 5.97 15.05
N VAL A 210 -13.41 7.30 14.94
CA VAL A 210 -12.29 8.12 14.42
C VAL A 210 -10.96 7.85 15.15
N PRO A 211 -10.89 7.75 16.50
CA PRO A 211 -9.64 7.45 17.19
C PRO A 211 -9.04 6.10 16.77
N ARG A 212 -9.89 5.10 16.54
CA ARG A 212 -9.48 3.76 16.11
C ARG A 212 -9.04 3.74 14.64
N ALA A 213 -9.75 4.49 13.79
CA ALA A 213 -9.35 4.70 12.39
C ALA A 213 -7.98 5.40 12.30
N MET A 214 -7.74 6.41 13.13
CA MET A 214 -6.45 7.11 13.21
C MET A 214 -5.31 6.18 13.65
N GLU A 215 -5.54 5.32 14.65
CA GLU A 215 -4.54 4.33 15.08
C GLU A 215 -4.20 3.35 13.94
N MET A 216 -5.22 2.78 13.28
CA MET A 216 -5.03 1.89 12.14
C MET A 216 -4.32 2.59 10.97
N LEU A 217 -4.69 3.85 10.67
CA LEU A 217 -4.05 4.63 9.63
C LEU A 217 -2.56 4.82 9.92
N GLN A 218 -2.19 5.12 11.18
CA GLN A 218 -0.79 5.25 11.58
C GLN A 218 0.00 3.94 11.43
N GLU A 219 -0.60 2.79 11.74
CA GLU A 219 0.02 1.48 11.51
C GLU A 219 0.25 1.21 10.02
N LEU A 220 -0.76 1.45 9.18
CA LEU A 220 -0.63 1.32 7.73
C LEU A 220 0.40 2.28 7.16
N LYS A 221 0.46 3.52 7.65
CA LYS A 221 1.46 4.51 7.22
C LYS A 221 2.88 4.03 7.50
N ARG A 222 3.14 3.49 8.71
CA ARG A 222 4.45 2.90 9.05
C ARG A 222 4.80 1.73 8.11
N ALA A 223 3.85 0.83 7.86
CA ALA A 223 4.05 -0.29 6.95
C ALA A 223 4.33 0.17 5.52
N GLU A 224 3.67 1.24 5.06
CA GLU A 224 3.88 1.80 3.73
C GLU A 224 5.26 2.47 3.58
N ILE A 225 5.71 3.22 4.60
CA ILE A 225 7.07 3.78 4.64
C ILE A 225 8.11 2.67 4.51
N VAL A 226 7.95 1.55 5.21
CA VAL A 226 8.86 0.39 5.09
C VAL A 226 8.92 -0.09 3.64
N LYS A 227 7.78 -0.23 2.94
CA LYS A 227 7.77 -0.62 1.52
C LYS A 227 8.52 0.37 0.63
N MET A 228 8.36 1.68 0.88
CA MET A 228 9.06 2.72 0.14
C MET A 228 10.58 2.62 0.32
N LEU A 229 11.04 2.37 1.56
CA LEU A 229 12.46 2.27 1.91
C LEU A 229 13.12 0.96 1.46
N GLU A 230 12.41 -0.16 1.52
CA GLU A 230 12.94 -1.45 1.08
C GLU A 230 13.08 -1.52 -0.46
N ASN A 231 12.23 -0.80 -1.19
CA ASN A 231 12.14 -0.92 -2.64
C ASN A 231 11.97 0.43 -3.37
N PRO A 232 12.84 1.44 -3.13
CA PRO A 232 12.63 2.80 -3.63
C PRO A 232 12.56 2.88 -5.17
N GLY A 233 13.40 2.10 -5.88
CA GLY A 233 13.42 2.09 -7.34
C GLY A 233 12.24 1.37 -8.01
N THR A 234 11.47 0.56 -7.27
CA THR A 234 10.30 -0.15 -7.83
C THR A 234 8.97 0.30 -7.24
N TYR A 235 9.00 1.15 -6.21
CA TYR A 235 7.82 1.76 -5.64
C TYR A 235 7.12 2.66 -6.67
N LYS A 236 5.79 2.57 -6.71
CA LYS A 236 4.99 3.30 -7.71
C LYS A 236 4.90 4.78 -7.33
N VAL A 237 5.56 5.63 -8.13
CA VAL A 237 5.55 7.09 -7.94
C VAL A 237 4.13 7.66 -7.95
N ASP A 238 3.27 7.19 -8.87
CA ASP A 238 1.89 7.70 -8.96
C ASP A 238 1.08 7.39 -7.69
N PHE A 239 1.37 6.25 -7.04
CA PHE A 239 0.74 5.92 -5.77
C PHE A 239 1.27 6.79 -4.63
N LEU A 240 2.59 7.06 -4.57
CA LEU A 240 3.13 8.01 -3.60
C LEU A 240 2.51 9.41 -3.77
N LYS A 241 2.37 9.87 -5.01
CA LYS A 241 1.72 11.15 -5.31
C LYS A 241 0.28 11.18 -4.83
N LEU A 242 -0.50 10.14 -5.12
CA LEU A 242 -1.85 10.01 -4.57
C LEU A 242 -1.86 10.17 -3.04
N LEU A 243 -0.99 9.45 -2.32
CA LEU A 243 -0.95 9.51 -0.86
C LEU A 243 -0.55 10.90 -0.32
N ILE A 244 0.24 11.67 -1.06
CA ILE A 244 0.59 13.04 -0.67
C ILE A 244 -0.56 14.00 -1.01
N ASP A 245 -1.14 13.85 -2.19
CA ASP A 245 -2.22 14.71 -2.70
C ASP A 245 -3.50 14.54 -1.86
N GLU A 246 -3.76 13.34 -1.33
CA GLU A 246 -4.83 13.04 -0.36
C GLU A 246 -4.47 13.42 1.10
N GLU A 247 -3.38 14.17 1.29
CA GLU A 247 -2.86 14.61 2.60
C GLU A 247 -2.55 13.48 3.61
N ILE A 248 -2.48 12.23 3.16
CA ILE A 248 -2.17 11.06 3.99
C ILE A 248 -0.73 11.14 4.49
N PHE A 249 0.21 11.50 3.61
CA PHE A 249 1.60 11.78 3.96
C PHE A 249 1.94 13.24 3.74
N THR A 250 2.61 13.84 4.73
CA THR A 250 3.18 15.18 4.57
C THR A 250 4.60 15.10 4.04
N LYS A 251 5.06 16.15 3.33
CA LYS A 251 6.47 16.30 2.92
C LYS A 251 7.43 16.09 4.09
N HIS A 252 7.13 16.70 5.24
CA HIS A 252 7.96 16.60 6.44
C HIS A 252 8.08 15.16 6.95
N GLU A 253 6.97 14.42 6.95
CA GLU A 253 6.96 13.03 7.40
C GLU A 253 7.81 12.12 6.50
N LEU A 254 7.70 12.27 5.18
CA LEU A 254 8.48 11.49 4.22
C LEU A 254 9.98 11.77 4.36
N ILE A 255 10.36 13.04 4.55
CA ILE A 255 11.75 13.43 4.78
C ILE A 255 12.26 12.91 6.13
N ALA A 256 11.46 13.03 7.19
CA ALA A 256 11.84 12.56 8.53
C ALA A 256 12.12 11.05 8.58
N HIS A 257 11.47 10.27 7.73
CA HIS A 257 11.69 8.82 7.60
C HIS A 257 12.71 8.43 6.52
N GLY A 258 13.30 9.40 5.80
CA GLY A 258 14.30 9.15 4.77
C GLY A 258 13.75 8.61 3.45
N VAL A 259 12.44 8.66 3.22
CA VAL A 259 11.82 8.24 1.94
C VAL A 259 12.33 9.11 0.79
N CYS A 260 12.53 10.40 1.08
CA CYS A 260 13.09 11.39 0.16
C CYS A 260 13.84 12.46 0.95
N THR A 261 14.51 13.35 0.22
CA THR A 261 15.10 14.58 0.73
C THR A 261 14.32 15.77 0.17
N GLU A 262 14.61 16.99 0.64
CA GLU A 262 14.03 18.22 0.07
C GLU A 262 14.17 18.26 -1.46
N GLY A 263 15.38 17.96 -1.95
CA GLY A 263 15.67 18.00 -3.39
C GLY A 263 14.96 16.90 -4.18
N THR A 264 14.91 15.67 -3.66
CA THR A 264 14.24 14.57 -4.37
C THR A 264 12.71 14.67 -4.29
N PHE A 265 12.15 15.21 -3.21
CA PHE A 265 10.73 15.53 -3.13
C PHE A 265 10.32 16.55 -4.19
N ASP A 266 11.08 17.65 -4.32
CA ASP A 266 10.78 18.69 -5.31
C ASP A 266 10.86 18.13 -6.74
N MET A 267 11.82 17.23 -7.01
CA MET A 267 11.97 16.53 -8.29
C MET A 267 10.86 15.52 -8.58
N LEU A 268 10.19 14.96 -7.56
CA LEU A 268 9.07 14.04 -7.73
C LEU A 268 7.87 14.75 -8.39
N TYR A 269 7.60 16.00 -8.00
CA TYR A 269 6.51 16.81 -8.52
C TYR A 269 6.90 17.68 -9.72
N ASN A 270 8.09 18.29 -9.66
CA ASN A 270 8.53 19.28 -10.63
C ASN A 270 9.64 18.74 -11.53
N SER A 271 9.64 17.42 -11.78
CA SER A 271 10.60 16.79 -12.68
C SER A 271 10.53 17.46 -14.06
N PRO A 272 11.61 18.05 -14.57
CA PRO A 272 11.62 18.52 -15.94
C PRO A 272 11.45 17.33 -16.88
N GLU A 273 10.87 17.58 -18.05
CA GLU A 273 10.88 16.60 -19.13
C GLU A 273 12.34 16.36 -19.54
N LEU A 274 12.85 15.16 -19.25
CA LEU A 274 14.21 14.78 -19.61
C LEU A 274 14.24 14.25 -21.05
N PRO A 275 15.35 14.47 -21.78
CA PRO A 275 15.46 13.99 -23.15
C PRO A 275 15.35 12.46 -23.21
N SER A 276 14.69 11.94 -24.24
CA SER A 276 14.74 10.51 -24.51
C SER A 276 16.18 10.08 -24.78
N ILE A 277 16.62 9.02 -24.11
CA ILE A 277 17.95 8.44 -24.35
C ILE A 277 17.88 7.59 -25.62
N GLU A 278 18.33 8.15 -26.75
CA GLU A 278 18.45 7.41 -28.00
C GLU A 278 19.51 6.32 -27.90
N GLN A 279 19.14 5.10 -28.31
CA GLN A 279 19.98 3.91 -28.28
C GLN A 279 20.25 3.41 -29.69
N ASN A 280 20.93 4.25 -30.47
CA ASN A 280 21.20 4.00 -31.88
C ASN A 280 22.27 2.90 -32.05
N GLU A 281 21.95 1.83 -32.76
CA GLU A 281 22.90 0.78 -33.10
C GLU A 281 23.98 1.28 -34.07
N ASN A 282 25.24 0.91 -33.82
CA ASN A 282 26.36 1.24 -34.69
C ASN A 282 27.10 -0.02 -35.12
N SER A 283 26.86 -0.49 -36.34
CA SER A 283 27.49 -1.71 -36.88
C SER A 283 28.97 -1.52 -37.20
N ASN A 284 29.44 -0.28 -37.29
CA ASN A 284 30.79 0.03 -37.72
C ASN A 284 31.46 1.09 -36.81
N PRO A 285 31.61 0.83 -35.50
CA PRO A 285 32.18 1.79 -34.57
C PRO A 285 33.62 2.16 -34.94
N GLU A 286 34.01 3.41 -34.67
CA GLU A 286 35.35 3.90 -34.95
C GLU A 286 36.36 3.40 -33.90
N ILE A 287 37.50 2.87 -34.34
CA ILE A 287 38.52 2.34 -33.43
C ILE A 287 39.57 3.43 -33.19
N SER A 288 39.49 4.13 -32.05
CA SER A 288 40.47 5.15 -31.68
C SER A 288 41.79 4.49 -31.25
N LYS A 289 42.87 4.77 -32.00
CA LYS A 289 44.13 4.03 -31.84
C LYS A 289 44.87 4.40 -30.55
N GLY A 290 45.20 3.35 -29.79
CA GLY A 290 46.06 3.40 -28.62
C GLY A 290 45.44 4.07 -27.40
N ALA A 291 44.12 4.23 -27.38
CA ALA A 291 43.37 4.38 -26.16
C ALA A 291 43.30 3.02 -25.42
N THR A 292 42.89 3.05 -24.16
CA THR A 292 42.51 1.85 -23.41
C THR A 292 40.98 1.72 -23.46
N ASP A 293 40.49 0.59 -23.97
CA ASP A 293 39.07 0.28 -24.05
C ASP A 293 38.60 -0.30 -22.70
N VAL A 294 37.64 0.35 -22.06
CA VAL A 294 37.05 -0.05 -20.77
C VAL A 294 35.64 -0.56 -21.02
N PHE A 295 35.47 -1.87 -20.96
CA PHE A 295 34.20 -2.53 -21.23
C PHE A 295 33.40 -2.74 -19.93
N LEU A 296 32.12 -2.36 -19.96
CA LEU A 296 31.14 -2.67 -18.94
C LEU A 296 30.24 -3.80 -19.46
N PHE A 297 30.51 -5.01 -18.99
CA PHE A 297 29.71 -6.21 -19.26
C PHE A 297 28.74 -6.41 -18.11
N GLY A 298 27.63 -7.10 -18.35
CA GLY A 298 26.69 -7.44 -17.29
C GLY A 298 25.32 -7.76 -17.85
N ILE A 299 24.45 -8.15 -16.95
CA ILE A 299 23.07 -8.49 -17.29
C ILE A 299 22.20 -7.23 -17.46
N PRO A 300 20.99 -7.35 -18.00
CA PRO A 300 19.99 -6.29 -17.95
C PRO A 300 19.73 -5.84 -16.51
N SER A 301 19.56 -4.53 -16.33
CA SER A 301 19.28 -3.90 -15.03
C SER A 301 20.37 -4.06 -13.94
N SER A 302 21.58 -4.55 -14.26
CA SER A 302 22.68 -4.57 -13.28
C SER A 302 23.35 -3.23 -13.01
N GLY A 303 22.84 -2.12 -13.54
CA GLY A 303 23.40 -0.79 -13.30
C GLY A 303 24.61 -0.45 -14.15
N LYS A 304 24.85 -1.12 -15.29
CA LYS A 304 25.91 -0.76 -16.27
C LYS A 304 25.85 0.71 -16.67
N THR A 305 24.66 1.16 -17.06
CA THR A 305 24.39 2.55 -17.45
C THR A 305 24.63 3.51 -16.29
N CYS A 306 24.29 3.12 -15.06
CA CYS A 306 24.57 3.90 -13.86
C CYS A 306 26.08 4.02 -13.59
N VAL A 307 26.85 2.94 -13.75
CA VAL A 307 28.31 2.96 -13.66
C VAL A 307 28.87 3.92 -14.71
N LEU A 308 28.44 3.77 -15.97
CA LEU A 308 28.87 4.64 -17.06
C LEU A 308 28.56 6.12 -16.74
N MET A 309 27.31 6.42 -16.38
CA MET A 309 26.86 7.77 -16.02
C MET A 309 27.68 8.39 -14.89
N GLY A 310 28.05 7.60 -13.88
CA GLY A 310 28.94 8.05 -12.82
C GLY A 310 30.36 8.28 -13.29
N LEU A 311 30.95 7.39 -14.10
CA LEU A 311 32.28 7.57 -14.69
C LEU A 311 32.36 8.83 -15.57
N LEU A 312 31.30 9.15 -16.33
CA LEU A 312 31.17 10.40 -17.09
C LEU A 312 31.13 11.64 -16.17
N GLY A 313 30.77 11.46 -14.90
CA GLY A 313 30.76 12.51 -13.88
C GLY A 313 32.02 12.59 -13.03
N SER A 314 32.99 11.69 -13.25
CA SER A 314 34.25 11.73 -12.50
C SER A 314 35.01 13.02 -12.81
N ARG A 315 35.56 13.65 -11.76
CA ARG A 315 36.24 14.95 -11.83
C ARG A 315 37.42 15.00 -12.79
N ASN A 316 38.04 13.84 -13.03
CA ASN A 316 39.27 13.71 -13.78
C ASN A 316 39.05 13.25 -15.24
N PHE A 317 37.81 12.93 -15.63
CA PHE A 317 37.50 12.42 -16.97
C PHE A 317 36.78 13.47 -17.81
N VAL A 318 37.24 13.66 -19.03
CA VAL A 318 36.60 14.52 -20.02
C VAL A 318 36.35 13.68 -21.27
N TYR A 319 35.08 13.54 -21.66
CA TYR A 319 34.71 12.86 -22.90
C TYR A 319 34.71 13.83 -24.09
N ASP A 320 35.04 13.31 -25.26
CA ASP A 320 34.98 14.02 -26.53
C ASP A 320 33.69 13.64 -27.24
N ASN A 321 32.70 14.54 -27.19
CA ASN A 321 31.40 14.33 -27.78
C ASN A 321 31.49 14.09 -29.31
N ALA A 322 32.29 14.91 -30.01
CA ALA A 322 32.40 14.84 -31.46
C ALA A 322 33.08 13.55 -31.92
N ALA A 323 34.15 13.14 -31.24
CA ALA A 323 34.83 11.87 -31.55
C ALA A 323 33.99 10.63 -31.18
N SER A 324 33.02 10.76 -30.28
CA SER A 324 32.19 9.64 -29.84
C SER A 324 31.00 9.33 -30.76
N GLY A 325 30.72 10.18 -31.76
CA GLY A 325 29.59 10.00 -32.68
C GLY A 325 28.27 9.81 -31.91
N PRO A 326 27.45 8.77 -32.20
CA PRO A 326 26.23 8.49 -31.44
C PRO A 326 26.45 8.30 -29.93
N GLY A 327 27.63 7.82 -29.52
CA GLY A 327 27.99 7.69 -28.11
C GLY A 327 28.13 9.04 -27.40
N GLY A 328 28.43 10.12 -28.13
CA GLY A 328 28.50 11.48 -27.58
C GLY A 328 27.13 11.98 -27.13
N THR A 329 26.12 11.87 -28.00
CA THR A 329 24.72 12.21 -27.65
C THR A 329 24.22 11.38 -26.47
N TYR A 330 24.55 10.10 -26.44
CA TYR A 330 24.23 9.23 -25.31
C TYR A 330 24.89 9.74 -24.00
N ALA A 331 26.17 10.11 -24.04
CA ALA A 331 26.90 10.66 -22.89
C ALA A 331 26.31 11.99 -22.38
N ASP A 332 25.89 12.87 -23.30
CA ASP A 332 25.25 14.13 -22.96
C ASP A 332 23.91 13.92 -22.26
N ASN A 333 23.08 13.01 -22.79
CA ASN A 333 21.80 12.64 -22.17
C ASN A 333 22.02 12.05 -20.77
N LEU A 334 22.94 11.10 -20.61
CA LEU A 334 23.28 10.57 -19.28
C LEU A 334 23.77 11.67 -18.32
N SER A 335 24.54 12.65 -18.83
CA SER A 335 24.99 13.79 -18.03
C SER A 335 23.84 14.75 -17.67
N ILE A 336 22.78 14.85 -18.46
CA ILE A 336 21.55 15.57 -18.12
C ILE A 336 20.82 14.82 -16.99
N TYR A 337 20.58 13.52 -17.14
CA TYR A 337 19.94 12.69 -16.12
C TYR A 337 20.66 12.76 -14.77
N ARG A 338 22.00 12.64 -14.76
CA ARG A 338 22.81 12.79 -13.55
C ARG A 338 22.63 14.14 -12.87
N ARG A 339 22.64 15.24 -13.63
CA ARG A 339 22.46 16.60 -13.08
C ARG A 339 21.07 16.84 -12.53
N HIS A 340 20.10 16.06 -12.99
CA HIS A 340 18.73 16.04 -12.48
C HIS A 340 18.49 14.91 -11.48
N ASN A 341 19.53 14.29 -10.93
CA ASN A 341 19.41 13.32 -9.84
C ASN A 341 18.43 12.18 -10.15
N LYS A 342 18.37 11.75 -11.42
CA LYS A 342 17.43 10.72 -11.90
C LYS A 342 18.17 9.65 -12.67
N ALA A 343 17.91 8.39 -12.34
CA ALA A 343 18.53 7.28 -13.05
C ALA A 343 17.92 7.17 -14.47
N PRO A 344 18.75 6.80 -15.47
CA PRO A 344 18.26 6.56 -16.82
C PRO A 344 17.38 5.32 -16.87
N GLY A 345 16.46 5.28 -17.83
CA GLY A 345 15.67 4.09 -18.13
C GLY A 345 16.51 2.91 -18.63
N ARG A 346 15.86 1.77 -18.87
CA ARG A 346 16.55 0.55 -19.33
C ARG A 346 17.16 0.74 -20.71
N THR A 347 18.31 0.12 -20.92
CA THR A 347 18.83 -0.16 -22.26
C THR A 347 18.03 -1.30 -22.90
N TYR A 348 17.87 -1.28 -24.22
CA TYR A 348 17.12 -2.29 -24.97
C TYR A 348 17.89 -2.74 -26.22
N GLY A 349 17.61 -3.97 -26.66
CA GLY A 349 18.05 -4.49 -27.95
C GLY A 349 19.56 -4.71 -28.05
N ASN A 350 20.14 -4.40 -29.21
CA ASN A 350 21.55 -4.65 -29.54
C ASN A 350 22.43 -3.39 -29.42
N PHE A 351 22.05 -2.45 -28.58
CA PHE A 351 22.77 -1.18 -28.44
C PHE A 351 24.18 -1.38 -27.82
N VAL A 352 25.16 -0.65 -28.37
CA VAL A 352 26.53 -0.53 -27.83
C VAL A 352 26.93 0.93 -27.84
N ALA A 353 27.28 1.47 -26.68
CA ALA A 353 27.80 2.83 -26.56
C ALA A 353 29.33 2.80 -26.51
N GLN A 354 29.98 3.66 -27.29
CA GLN A 354 31.41 3.93 -27.18
C GLN A 354 31.61 5.43 -26.96
N ILE A 355 32.22 5.79 -25.84
CA ILE A 355 32.47 7.17 -25.44
C ILE A 355 33.97 7.36 -25.31
N GLN A 356 34.54 8.13 -26.24
CA GLN A 356 35.96 8.46 -26.24
C GLN A 356 36.25 9.60 -25.27
N GLY A 357 37.37 9.53 -24.56
CA GLY A 357 37.76 10.59 -23.65
C GLY A 357 39.18 10.48 -23.14
N VAL A 358 39.52 11.37 -22.22
CA VAL A 358 40.84 11.48 -21.61
C VAL A 358 40.69 11.64 -20.11
N VAL A 359 41.46 10.87 -19.35
CA VAL A 359 41.64 11.11 -17.92
C VAL A 359 42.89 11.95 -17.67
N TYR A 360 42.75 12.96 -16.83
CA TYR A 360 43.81 13.83 -16.35
C TYR A 360 44.17 13.47 -14.91
N ARG A 361 45.46 13.47 -14.58
CA ARG A 361 45.92 13.37 -13.19
C ARG A 361 46.43 14.73 -12.74
N ASP A 362 46.01 15.15 -11.54
CA ASP A 362 46.48 16.37 -10.92
C ASP A 362 48.00 16.45 -10.95
N LYS A 363 48.50 17.59 -11.44
CA LYS A 363 49.94 17.90 -11.50
C LYS A 363 50.77 16.90 -12.33
N SER A 364 50.15 16.16 -13.25
CA SER A 364 50.84 15.27 -14.19
C SER A 364 50.74 15.78 -15.63
N GLU A 365 51.84 15.69 -16.38
CA GLU A 365 51.84 15.89 -17.84
C GLU A 365 51.41 14.62 -18.60
N THR A 366 51.04 13.56 -17.87
CA THR A 366 50.59 12.30 -18.45
C THR A 366 49.07 12.29 -18.53
N THR A 367 48.56 12.10 -19.74
CA THR A 367 47.14 11.92 -20.02
C THR A 367 46.86 10.46 -20.35
N TYR A 368 45.62 10.02 -20.11
CA TYR A 368 45.22 8.62 -20.31
C TYR A 368 44.02 8.57 -21.25
N PRO A 369 44.24 8.39 -22.57
CA PRO A 369 43.15 8.23 -23.52
C PRO A 369 42.41 6.92 -23.24
N ILE A 370 41.10 7.02 -23.01
CA ILE A 370 40.24 5.91 -22.61
C ILE A 370 38.96 5.95 -23.44
N ASN A 371 38.49 4.77 -23.85
CA ASN A 371 37.14 4.62 -24.40
C ASN A 371 36.29 3.89 -23.36
N LEU A 372 35.23 4.52 -22.87
CA LEU A 372 34.22 3.84 -22.05
C LEU A 372 33.22 3.16 -22.97
N ILE A 373 33.04 1.85 -22.81
CA ILE A 373 32.21 1.03 -23.68
C ILE A 373 31.15 0.32 -22.85
N GLU A 374 29.88 0.63 -23.09
CA GLU A 374 28.74 -0.10 -22.55
C GLU A 374 28.19 -1.05 -23.59
N MET A 375 28.02 -2.30 -23.21
CA MET A 375 27.49 -3.36 -24.07
C MET A 375 26.10 -3.75 -23.60
N SER A 376 25.14 -3.91 -24.51
CA SER A 376 23.85 -4.50 -24.19
C SER A 376 24.04 -5.95 -23.72
N GLY A 377 23.29 -6.30 -22.67
CA GLY A 377 23.23 -7.67 -22.15
C GLY A 377 21.86 -8.32 -22.36
N GLU A 378 20.88 -7.61 -22.93
CA GLU A 378 19.48 -8.08 -23.03
C GLU A 378 19.37 -9.32 -23.92
N GLU A 379 19.85 -9.26 -25.16
CA GLU A 379 19.76 -10.37 -26.11
C GLU A 379 20.63 -11.56 -25.67
N PHE A 380 21.85 -11.30 -25.19
CA PHE A 380 22.73 -12.31 -24.63
C PHE A 380 22.06 -13.09 -23.49
N ALA A 381 21.52 -12.38 -22.50
CA ALA A 381 20.88 -12.98 -21.34
C ALA A 381 19.59 -13.73 -21.73
N MET A 382 18.78 -13.16 -22.63
CA MET A 382 17.56 -13.80 -23.12
C MET A 382 17.83 -15.11 -23.89
N LYS A 383 18.86 -15.16 -24.74
CA LYS A 383 19.25 -16.39 -25.43
C LYS A 383 19.58 -17.52 -24.46
N ILE A 384 20.30 -17.21 -23.38
CA ILE A 384 20.63 -18.17 -22.32
C ILE A 384 19.38 -18.58 -21.55
N ALA A 385 18.50 -17.63 -21.22
CA ALA A 385 17.27 -17.90 -20.47
C ALA A 385 16.26 -18.74 -21.26
N LEU A 386 16.26 -18.64 -22.59
CA LEU A 386 15.43 -19.49 -23.47
C LEU A 386 15.95 -20.93 -23.55
N ASN A 387 17.27 -21.10 -23.60
CA ASN A 387 17.92 -22.40 -23.53
C ASN A 387 19.36 -22.26 -23.00
N PRO A 388 19.67 -22.75 -21.79
CA PRO A 388 21.01 -22.67 -21.22
C PRO A 388 22.11 -23.34 -22.06
N GLU A 389 21.76 -24.26 -22.95
CA GLU A 389 22.70 -24.91 -23.87
C GLU A 389 23.01 -24.10 -25.12
N ASN A 390 22.33 -22.97 -25.34
CA ASN A 390 22.61 -22.10 -26.47
C ASN A 390 24.08 -21.66 -26.48
N LEU A 391 24.66 -21.69 -27.68
CA LEU A 391 25.95 -21.07 -27.94
C LEU A 391 25.74 -19.56 -28.04
N VAL A 392 26.58 -18.82 -27.34
CA VAL A 392 26.61 -17.36 -27.33
C VAL A 392 28.01 -16.86 -27.65
N ASP A 393 28.11 -15.75 -28.35
CA ASP A 393 29.35 -15.10 -28.76
C ASP A 393 29.24 -13.56 -28.72
N PHE A 394 30.29 -12.83 -29.12
CA PHE A 394 30.32 -11.37 -29.07
C PHE A 394 29.24 -10.68 -29.89
N GLU A 395 28.74 -11.30 -30.96
CA GLU A 395 27.63 -10.76 -31.75
C GLU A 395 26.32 -10.66 -30.95
N ASP A 396 26.19 -11.45 -29.88
CA ASP A 396 25.04 -11.41 -28.96
C ASP A 396 25.14 -10.29 -27.92
N MET A 397 26.28 -9.60 -27.85
CA MET A 397 26.54 -8.46 -26.94
C MET A 397 26.20 -7.12 -27.59
N GLY A 398 25.57 -7.14 -28.77
CA GLY A 398 25.10 -5.97 -29.48
C GLY A 398 25.85 -5.65 -30.78
N THR A 399 25.27 -4.76 -31.55
CA THR A 399 25.74 -4.37 -32.87
C THR A 399 27.06 -3.59 -32.76
N GLY A 400 28.10 -4.07 -33.43
CA GLY A 400 29.46 -3.50 -33.38
C GLY A 400 30.38 -4.07 -32.29
N ALA A 401 29.84 -4.89 -31.37
CA ALA A 401 30.56 -5.52 -30.26
C ALA A 401 31.84 -6.25 -30.68
N THR A 402 31.73 -7.16 -31.65
CA THR A 402 32.85 -7.97 -32.15
C THR A 402 34.00 -7.09 -32.65
N LYS A 403 33.69 -5.98 -33.34
CA LYS A 403 34.70 -5.06 -33.88
C LYS A 403 35.48 -4.35 -32.78
N LEU A 404 34.79 -3.87 -31.74
CA LEU A 404 35.41 -3.22 -30.58
C LEU A 404 36.24 -4.22 -29.78
N LEU A 405 35.69 -5.39 -29.48
CA LEU A 405 36.34 -6.41 -28.67
C LEU A 405 37.56 -7.03 -29.36
N THR A 406 37.58 -7.11 -30.70
CA THR A 406 38.73 -7.68 -31.42
C THR A 406 39.76 -6.65 -31.87
N SER A 407 39.62 -5.39 -31.43
CA SER A 407 40.58 -4.31 -31.67
C SER A 407 41.96 -4.61 -31.08
N ASP A 408 42.98 -3.90 -31.54
CA ASP A 408 44.35 -3.99 -30.99
C ASP A 408 44.58 -3.06 -29.79
N ASN A 409 43.56 -2.31 -29.34
CA ASN A 409 43.65 -1.50 -28.14
C ASN A 409 43.79 -2.37 -26.89
N ARG A 410 44.44 -1.82 -25.86
CA ARG A 410 44.45 -2.43 -24.53
C ARG A 410 43.06 -2.45 -23.94
N LYS A 411 42.73 -3.47 -23.15
CA LYS A 411 41.38 -3.65 -22.62
C LYS A 411 41.38 -3.77 -21.10
N ILE A 412 40.38 -3.16 -20.49
CA ILE A 412 39.96 -3.40 -19.11
C ILE A 412 38.51 -3.86 -19.20
N ILE A 413 38.19 -4.99 -18.60
CA ILE A 413 36.83 -5.55 -18.63
C ILE A 413 36.28 -5.57 -17.22
N PHE A 414 35.14 -4.93 -17.01
CA PHE A 414 34.37 -5.04 -15.79
C PHE A 414 33.12 -5.87 -16.04
N ILE A 415 32.89 -6.87 -15.20
CA ILE A 415 31.64 -7.61 -15.13
C ILE A 415 30.80 -6.99 -14.00
N VAL A 416 29.71 -6.33 -14.39
CA VAL A 416 28.80 -5.59 -13.52
C VAL A 416 27.70 -6.52 -13.02
N ILE A 417 27.64 -6.64 -11.69
CA ILE A 417 26.80 -7.56 -10.93
C ILE A 417 25.79 -6.76 -10.11
N ASP A 418 24.54 -7.23 -10.13
CA ASP A 418 23.46 -6.71 -9.30
C ASP A 418 23.36 -7.50 -7.99
N PRO A 419 23.60 -6.90 -6.81
CA PRO A 419 23.51 -7.62 -5.55
C PRO A 419 22.07 -7.87 -5.07
N THR A 420 21.07 -7.15 -5.59
CA THR A 420 19.68 -7.19 -5.09
C THR A 420 18.85 -8.32 -5.70
N ALA A 421 19.44 -9.10 -6.61
CA ALA A 421 18.73 -10.13 -7.35
C ALA A 421 18.53 -11.45 -6.56
N ASP A 422 19.08 -11.59 -5.35
CA ASP A 422 19.23 -12.90 -4.66
C ASP A 422 19.79 -14.01 -5.59
N GLY A 423 20.55 -13.61 -6.62
CA GLY A 423 21.06 -14.48 -7.67
C GLY A 423 20.06 -14.81 -8.80
N LEU A 424 18.79 -14.42 -8.72
CA LEU A 424 17.76 -14.66 -9.75
C LEU A 424 17.38 -13.37 -10.49
N ILE A 425 17.34 -13.45 -11.82
CA ILE A 425 17.02 -12.29 -12.66
C ILE A 425 15.73 -12.55 -13.40
N LYS A 426 14.81 -11.59 -13.36
CA LYS A 426 13.62 -11.55 -14.20
C LYS A 426 13.93 -10.79 -15.48
N LEU A 427 13.98 -11.52 -16.59
CA LEU A 427 14.15 -10.95 -17.92
C LEU A 427 12.80 -10.89 -18.62
N SER A 428 12.52 -9.75 -19.25
CA SER A 428 11.32 -9.54 -20.04
C SER A 428 11.72 -9.07 -21.43
N SER A 429 11.08 -9.64 -22.45
CA SER A 429 11.27 -9.26 -23.86
C SER A 429 9.94 -9.45 -24.60
N THR A 430 9.92 -9.12 -25.88
CA THR A 430 8.76 -9.27 -26.76
C THR A 430 9.10 -10.25 -27.87
N LEU A 431 8.26 -11.26 -28.08
CA LEU A 431 8.41 -12.22 -29.17
C LEU A 431 8.11 -11.56 -30.52
N LYS A 432 8.47 -12.23 -31.61
CA LYS A 432 8.26 -11.73 -32.98
C LYS A 432 6.80 -11.44 -33.32
N ASP A 433 5.85 -12.09 -32.63
CA ASP A 433 4.41 -11.87 -32.77
C ASP A 433 3.86 -10.74 -31.87
N GLY A 434 4.74 -10.03 -31.15
CA GLY A 434 4.37 -8.94 -30.25
C GLY A 434 3.97 -9.39 -28.85
N SER A 435 3.93 -10.69 -28.56
CA SER A 435 3.56 -11.19 -27.23
C SER A 435 4.71 -10.99 -26.22
N PRO A 436 4.42 -10.53 -24.98
CA PRO A 436 5.44 -10.39 -23.95
C PRO A 436 5.87 -11.77 -23.43
N ILE A 437 7.17 -11.97 -23.26
CA ILE A 437 7.75 -13.14 -22.63
C ILE A 437 8.54 -12.73 -21.39
N THR A 438 8.36 -13.48 -20.30
CA THR A 438 9.14 -13.31 -19.07
C THR A 438 9.82 -14.62 -18.71
N ARG A 439 11.11 -14.56 -18.37
CA ARG A 439 11.92 -15.70 -17.91
C ARG A 439 12.64 -15.34 -16.62
N ILE A 440 12.84 -16.34 -15.78
CA ILE A 440 13.66 -16.25 -14.57
C ILE A 440 14.87 -17.14 -14.78
N VAL A 441 16.07 -16.61 -14.54
CA VAL A 441 17.34 -17.31 -14.73
C VAL A 441 18.33 -16.92 -13.64
N GLU A 442 19.16 -17.88 -13.22
CA GLU A 442 20.25 -17.61 -12.29
C GLU A 442 21.33 -16.74 -12.94
N GLN A 443 21.72 -15.66 -12.25
CA GLN A 443 22.75 -14.71 -12.67
C GLN A 443 24.10 -15.41 -12.89
N ASP A 444 24.44 -16.43 -12.10
CA ASP A 444 25.70 -17.17 -12.24
C ASP A 444 25.79 -17.90 -13.58
N ILE A 445 24.68 -18.40 -14.12
CA ILE A 445 24.65 -19.05 -15.43
C ILE A 445 25.05 -18.04 -16.52
N ILE A 446 24.50 -16.82 -16.47
CA ILE A 446 24.81 -15.80 -17.46
C ILE A 446 26.27 -15.34 -17.33
N ILE A 447 26.73 -15.05 -16.11
CA ILE A 447 28.13 -14.64 -15.86
C ILE A 447 29.09 -15.75 -16.31
N THR A 448 28.81 -17.01 -16.00
CA THR A 448 29.60 -18.17 -16.45
C THR A 448 29.69 -18.22 -17.97
N LYS A 449 28.58 -18.01 -18.68
CA LYS A 449 28.58 -17.96 -20.15
C LYS A 449 29.37 -16.76 -20.69
N MET A 450 29.33 -15.59 -20.04
CA MET A 450 30.17 -14.44 -20.40
C MET A 450 31.66 -14.77 -20.26
N VAL A 451 32.06 -15.40 -19.15
CA VAL A 451 33.46 -15.82 -18.94
C VAL A 451 33.87 -16.85 -19.99
N ASN A 452 33.03 -17.85 -20.28
CA ASN A 452 33.31 -18.85 -21.31
C ASN A 452 33.44 -18.25 -22.72
N MET A 453 32.65 -17.23 -23.05
CA MET A 453 32.77 -16.48 -24.30
C MET A 453 34.14 -15.80 -24.40
N LEU A 454 34.65 -15.20 -23.31
CA LEU A 454 36.01 -14.63 -23.29
C LEU A 454 37.09 -15.70 -23.49
N ILE A 455 36.96 -16.87 -22.85
CA ILE A 455 37.91 -18.01 -23.01
C ILE A 455 38.08 -18.42 -24.47
N LYS A 456 36.96 -18.51 -25.20
CA LYS A 456 36.94 -18.92 -26.62
C LYS A 456 37.63 -17.90 -27.55
N ASN A 457 37.93 -16.71 -27.05
CA ASN A 457 38.42 -15.58 -27.83
C ASN A 457 39.84 -15.15 -27.37
N PRO A 458 40.89 -15.95 -27.62
CA PRO A 458 42.25 -15.70 -27.14
C PRO A 458 42.86 -14.40 -27.65
N LYS A 459 42.43 -13.90 -28.81
CA LYS A 459 42.87 -12.60 -29.35
C LYS A 459 42.50 -11.46 -28.41
N VAL A 460 41.28 -11.48 -27.87
CA VAL A 460 40.79 -10.46 -26.93
C VAL A 460 41.62 -10.51 -25.66
N LEU A 461 41.75 -11.71 -25.07
CA LEU A 461 42.49 -11.93 -23.82
C LEU A 461 43.96 -11.48 -23.88
N LYS A 462 44.64 -11.67 -25.02
CA LYS A 462 46.04 -11.22 -25.21
C LYS A 462 46.22 -9.71 -25.11
N ASN A 463 45.19 -8.92 -25.44
CA ASN A 463 45.21 -7.47 -25.36
C ASN A 463 44.50 -6.94 -24.10
N THR A 464 44.10 -7.82 -23.18
CA THR A 464 43.43 -7.45 -21.93
C THR A 464 44.44 -7.28 -20.81
N ASN A 465 44.43 -6.12 -20.16
CA ASN A 465 45.26 -5.81 -19.02
C ASN A 465 44.59 -6.23 -17.71
N ALA A 466 43.27 -6.04 -17.63
CA ALA A 466 42.52 -6.32 -16.41
C ALA A 466 41.12 -6.88 -16.68
N ILE A 467 40.68 -7.80 -15.81
CA ILE A 467 39.29 -8.27 -15.72
C ILE A 467 38.87 -8.27 -14.25
N HIS A 468 37.84 -7.49 -13.93
CA HIS A 468 37.37 -7.28 -12.57
C HIS A 468 35.85 -7.29 -12.48
N PHE A 469 35.33 -7.26 -11.26
CA PHE A 469 33.89 -7.19 -10.98
C PHE A 469 33.51 -5.83 -10.39
N ILE A 470 32.32 -5.35 -10.76
CA ILE A 470 31.68 -4.21 -10.10
C ILE A 470 30.38 -4.71 -9.51
N LEU A 471 30.19 -4.53 -8.20
CA LEU A 471 28.91 -4.71 -7.53
C LEU A 471 28.21 -3.35 -7.45
N THR A 472 27.13 -3.18 -8.19
CA THR A 472 26.35 -1.94 -8.19
C THR A 472 25.39 -1.88 -7.02
N LYS A 473 24.63 -0.78 -6.90
CA LYS A 473 23.66 -0.56 -5.81
C LYS A 473 24.30 -0.75 -4.43
N ALA A 474 25.54 -0.32 -4.29
CA ALA A 474 26.31 -0.54 -3.07
C ALA A 474 25.75 0.23 -1.86
N ASP A 475 24.85 1.18 -2.09
CA ASP A 475 24.01 1.86 -1.09
C ASP A 475 23.10 0.87 -0.34
N THR A 476 22.70 -0.25 -0.95
CA THR A 476 21.86 -1.27 -0.30
C THR A 476 22.68 -2.23 0.59
N LEU A 477 24.00 -2.04 0.70
CA LEU A 477 24.91 -2.94 1.42
C LEU A 477 25.42 -2.34 2.72
N GLY A 478 24.72 -1.34 3.25
CA GLY A 478 25.07 -0.66 4.50
C GLY A 478 26.10 0.46 4.31
N SER A 479 26.83 0.77 5.39
CA SER A 479 27.79 1.87 5.42
C SER A 479 28.96 1.67 4.45
N ARG A 480 29.67 2.75 4.10
CA ARG A 480 30.82 2.69 3.18
C ARG A 480 31.96 1.82 3.71
N GLU A 481 32.11 1.79 5.04
CA GLU A 481 33.14 1.05 5.75
C GLU A 481 32.88 -0.46 5.71
N GLU A 482 31.60 -0.87 5.70
CA GLU A 482 31.19 -2.27 5.81
C GLU A 482 30.87 -2.91 4.46
N ARG A 483 30.34 -2.12 3.52
CA ARG A 483 29.80 -2.65 2.26
C ARG A 483 30.81 -3.44 1.42
N ASP A 484 32.10 -3.07 1.43
CA ASP A 484 33.14 -3.82 0.69
C ASP A 484 33.29 -5.25 1.23
N LYS A 485 33.19 -5.44 2.55
CA LYS A 485 33.25 -6.76 3.18
C LYS A 485 32.01 -7.60 2.84
N ILE A 486 30.82 -7.00 2.97
CA ILE A 486 29.53 -7.65 2.66
C ILE A 486 29.49 -8.06 1.18
N ALA A 487 29.95 -7.18 0.29
CA ALA A 487 30.07 -7.44 -1.14
C ALA A 487 30.95 -8.66 -1.43
N VAL A 488 32.13 -8.76 -0.81
CA VAL A 488 33.07 -9.89 -1.01
C VAL A 488 32.45 -11.21 -0.54
N GLU A 489 31.80 -11.21 0.63
CA GLU A 489 31.14 -12.41 1.17
C GLU A 489 30.02 -12.89 0.25
N ARG A 490 29.14 -11.98 -0.19
CA ARG A 490 28.03 -12.28 -1.10
C ARG A 490 28.51 -12.80 -2.45
N ILE A 491 29.48 -12.13 -3.08
CA ILE A 491 30.05 -12.54 -4.37
C ILE A 491 30.75 -13.89 -4.29
N ARG A 492 31.49 -14.15 -3.21
CA ARG A 492 32.15 -15.45 -3.01
C ARG A 492 31.13 -16.58 -2.88
N SER A 493 30.03 -16.33 -2.17
CA SER A 493 28.96 -17.32 -1.98
C SER A 493 28.25 -17.65 -3.30
N LEU A 494 27.95 -16.64 -4.12
CA LEU A 494 27.17 -16.81 -5.35
C LEU A 494 28.02 -17.22 -6.56
N TYR A 495 29.23 -16.66 -6.70
CA TYR A 495 30.03 -16.73 -7.94
C TYR A 495 31.44 -17.30 -7.72
N GLY A 496 31.70 -17.93 -6.57
CA GLY A 496 33.04 -18.40 -6.20
C GLY A 496 33.70 -19.32 -7.23
N LYS A 497 32.93 -20.23 -7.85
CA LYS A 497 33.43 -21.12 -8.92
C LYS A 497 33.85 -20.32 -10.16
N THR A 498 33.00 -19.42 -10.60
CA THR A 498 33.22 -18.55 -11.75
C THR A 498 34.44 -17.65 -11.56
N ILE A 499 34.65 -17.14 -10.34
CA ILE A 499 35.85 -16.36 -9.97
C ILE A 499 37.12 -17.21 -10.03
N MET A 500 37.09 -18.46 -9.56
CA MET A 500 38.24 -19.36 -9.65
C MET A 500 38.63 -19.64 -11.10
N THR A 501 37.65 -19.94 -11.95
CA THR A 501 37.87 -20.10 -13.40
C THR A 501 38.50 -18.84 -14.01
N LEU A 502 37.98 -17.66 -13.67
CA LEU A 502 38.52 -16.41 -14.18
C LEU A 502 39.95 -16.12 -13.72
N ARG A 503 40.30 -16.48 -12.48
CA ARG A 503 41.68 -16.38 -11.98
C ARG A 503 42.64 -17.24 -12.81
N ASP A 504 42.24 -18.44 -13.18
CA ASP A 504 43.09 -19.34 -13.97
C ASP A 504 43.29 -18.83 -15.41
N ILE A 505 42.26 -18.20 -15.99
CA ILE A 505 42.38 -17.44 -17.25
C ILE A 505 43.36 -16.28 -17.08
N CYS A 506 43.23 -15.51 -16.00
CA CYS A 506 44.09 -14.35 -15.77
C CYS A 506 45.57 -14.76 -15.69
N LYS A 507 45.87 -15.88 -15.01
CA LYS A 507 47.22 -16.46 -14.98
C LYS A 507 47.70 -16.84 -16.38
N SER A 508 46.86 -17.54 -17.16
CA SER A 508 47.22 -18.03 -18.50
C SER A 508 47.55 -16.91 -19.49
N TYR A 509 46.90 -15.76 -19.35
CA TYR A 509 47.08 -14.61 -20.25
C TYR A 509 47.83 -13.43 -19.63
N SER A 510 48.37 -13.59 -18.42
CA SER A 510 49.05 -12.52 -17.66
C SER A 510 48.19 -11.27 -17.39
N ILE A 511 46.88 -11.45 -17.28
CA ILE A 511 45.90 -10.42 -16.93
C ILE A 511 45.93 -10.21 -15.41
N ASN A 512 45.64 -8.99 -14.92
CA ASN A 512 45.62 -8.68 -13.48
C ASN A 512 46.96 -8.95 -12.77
N LYS A 513 48.09 -8.83 -13.47
CA LYS A 513 49.42 -9.15 -12.91
C LYS A 513 49.74 -8.36 -11.63
N SER A 514 49.24 -7.14 -11.50
CA SER A 514 49.42 -6.28 -10.31
C SER A 514 48.72 -6.80 -9.06
N THR A 515 47.72 -7.68 -9.20
CA THR A 515 46.94 -8.27 -8.10
C THR A 515 47.17 -9.78 -8.01
N ASP A 516 48.34 -10.27 -8.42
CA ASP A 516 48.66 -11.71 -8.49
C ASP A 516 47.60 -12.51 -9.26
N TYR A 517 47.18 -11.96 -10.41
CA TYR A 517 46.19 -12.54 -11.31
C TYR A 517 44.78 -12.67 -10.70
N GLN A 518 44.55 -12.11 -9.51
CA GLN A 518 43.27 -12.18 -8.82
C GLN A 518 42.32 -11.10 -9.36
N PRO A 519 41.12 -11.46 -9.85
CA PRO A 519 40.06 -10.49 -10.09
C PRO A 519 39.66 -9.79 -8.79
N SER A 520 39.70 -8.46 -8.79
CA SER A 520 39.19 -7.62 -7.70
C SER A 520 37.68 -7.38 -7.85
N LEU A 521 37.04 -7.09 -6.71
CA LEU A 521 35.65 -6.65 -6.62
C LEU A 521 35.63 -5.19 -6.18
N PHE A 522 34.87 -4.36 -6.90
CA PHE A 522 34.66 -2.95 -6.56
C PHE A 522 33.19 -2.71 -6.29
N THR A 523 32.87 -2.04 -5.17
CA THR A 523 31.52 -1.54 -4.91
C THR A 523 31.29 -0.23 -5.63
N PHE A 524 30.07 -0.01 -6.11
CA PHE A 524 29.69 1.21 -6.80
C PHE A 524 28.24 1.60 -6.51
N SER A 525 28.02 2.85 -6.16
CA SER A 525 26.72 3.50 -6.27
C SER A 525 26.85 4.91 -6.86
N LEU A 526 25.77 5.41 -7.44
CA LEU A 526 25.65 6.81 -7.86
C LEU A 526 25.44 7.74 -6.66
N GLY A 527 25.01 7.20 -5.52
CA GLY A 527 24.51 7.98 -4.41
C GLY A 527 23.50 7.22 -3.59
N GLU A 528 22.72 7.94 -2.80
CA GLU A 528 21.59 7.39 -2.06
C GLU A 528 20.32 7.46 -2.92
N PHE A 529 19.63 6.33 -3.08
CA PHE A 529 18.43 6.23 -3.92
C PHE A 529 17.15 6.43 -3.12
N HIS A 530 16.21 7.14 -3.72
CA HIS A 530 14.88 7.45 -3.20
C HIS A 530 13.79 7.01 -4.19
N VAL A 531 12.53 7.12 -3.78
CA VAL A 531 11.38 6.71 -4.60
C VAL A 531 11.40 7.38 -5.97
N GLY A 532 11.16 6.59 -7.02
CA GLY A 532 11.02 7.08 -8.39
C GLY A 532 12.31 7.21 -9.18
N ASP A 533 13.27 6.32 -8.92
CA ASP A 533 14.60 6.31 -9.54
C ASP A 533 15.38 7.61 -9.32
N LEU A 534 15.03 8.36 -8.26
CA LEU A 534 15.72 9.58 -7.85
C LEU A 534 16.89 9.23 -6.94
N PHE A 535 17.96 10.02 -6.98
CA PHE A 535 19.12 9.78 -6.12
C PHE A 535 19.87 11.07 -5.77
N GLU A 536 20.54 11.10 -4.63
CA GLU A 536 21.48 12.17 -4.28
C GLU A 536 22.88 11.84 -4.77
N TYR A 537 23.33 12.51 -5.84
CA TYR A 537 24.61 12.18 -6.47
C TYR A 537 25.81 12.34 -5.54
N ASP A 538 26.61 11.27 -5.41
CA ASP A 538 27.95 11.30 -4.81
C ASP A 538 28.99 10.75 -5.79
N SER A 539 30.01 11.57 -6.09
CA SER A 539 31.07 11.21 -7.05
C SER A 539 32.13 10.26 -6.48
N TYR A 540 32.11 9.93 -5.19
CA TYR A 540 33.16 9.15 -4.51
C TYR A 540 33.48 7.83 -5.23
N ASP A 541 32.47 7.03 -5.55
CA ASP A 541 32.67 5.73 -6.21
C ASP A 541 33.10 5.87 -7.66
N ALA A 542 32.56 6.86 -8.37
CA ALA A 542 32.98 7.19 -9.72
C ALA A 542 34.46 7.60 -9.77
N ASP A 543 34.90 8.47 -8.87
CA ASP A 543 36.29 8.93 -8.79
C ASP A 543 37.22 7.79 -8.36
N LYS A 544 36.83 6.97 -7.39
CA LYS A 544 37.57 5.77 -6.96
C LYS A 544 37.76 4.81 -8.13
N LEU A 545 36.68 4.49 -8.86
CA LEU A 545 36.71 3.56 -9.99
C LEU A 545 37.51 4.13 -11.17
N MET A 546 37.37 5.42 -11.48
CA MET A 546 38.15 6.07 -12.54
C MET A 546 39.65 6.09 -12.22
N ASN A 547 40.04 6.28 -10.95
CA ASN A 547 41.43 6.17 -10.52
C ASN A 547 41.98 4.75 -10.70
N ILE A 548 41.17 3.73 -10.39
CA ILE A 548 41.50 2.31 -10.63
C ILE A 548 41.72 2.06 -12.12
N VAL A 549 40.78 2.49 -12.99
CA VAL A 549 40.90 2.41 -14.46
C VAL A 549 42.20 3.05 -14.92
N THR A 550 42.49 4.27 -14.44
CA THR A 550 43.68 5.02 -14.80
C THR A 550 44.98 4.31 -14.39
N SER A 551 44.97 3.60 -13.26
CA SER A 551 46.13 2.80 -12.82
C SER A 551 46.45 1.62 -13.73
N MET A 552 45.46 1.13 -14.48
CA MET A 552 45.55 -0.02 -15.40
C MET A 552 45.73 0.42 -16.86
N ALA A 553 45.41 1.68 -17.17
CA ALA A 553 45.48 2.27 -18.50
C ALA A 553 46.89 2.71 -18.91
N GLN A 554 47.10 2.89 -20.23
CA GLN A 554 48.36 3.44 -20.75
C GLN A 554 48.38 4.97 -20.68
N GLY A 555 49.29 5.53 -19.90
CA GLY A 555 49.58 6.96 -19.93
C GLY A 555 50.39 7.38 -21.17
N ARG A 556 50.13 8.57 -21.68
CA ARG A 556 50.91 9.26 -22.71
C ARG A 556 51.38 10.60 -22.16
N LYS A 557 52.67 10.91 -22.29
CA LYS A 557 53.15 12.28 -22.04
C LYS A 557 52.72 13.17 -23.19
N GLU A 558 52.08 14.30 -22.91
CA GLU A 558 51.87 15.31 -23.95
C GLU A 558 53.24 15.78 -24.47
N LYS A 559 53.47 15.70 -25.79
CA LYS A 559 54.69 16.24 -26.38
C LYS A 559 54.61 17.76 -26.33
N GLY A 560 55.33 18.35 -25.38
CA GLY A 560 55.45 19.79 -25.20
C GLY A 560 56.06 20.48 -26.41
N PHE A 561 55.26 21.30 -27.10
CA PHE A 561 55.71 22.54 -27.73
C PHE A 561 54.54 23.50 -28.00
N PHE A 562 53.38 22.99 -28.44
CA PHE A 562 52.23 23.83 -28.81
C PHE A 562 51.32 24.23 -27.63
N ASN A 563 51.21 23.41 -26.57
CA ASN A 563 50.34 23.71 -25.42
C ASN A 563 50.93 24.72 -24.41
N SER A 564 52.25 24.97 -24.43
CA SER A 564 52.86 26.03 -23.59
C SER A 564 52.43 27.43 -24.02
N ILE A 565 51.93 27.58 -25.25
CA ILE A 565 51.39 28.82 -25.80
C ILE A 565 49.92 28.99 -25.39
N GLN A 566 49.12 27.90 -25.40
CA GLN A 566 47.72 27.96 -24.96
C GLN A 566 47.57 28.19 -23.44
N LYS A 567 48.40 27.55 -22.61
CA LYS A 567 48.42 27.79 -21.15
C LYS A 567 48.89 29.19 -20.74
N LYS A 568 49.46 29.98 -21.65
CA LYS A 568 49.84 31.40 -21.41
C LYS A 568 48.76 32.39 -21.87
N MET A 569 47.70 31.91 -22.52
CA MET A 569 46.62 32.76 -23.05
C MET A 569 45.26 32.50 -22.37
N SER A 570 45.17 31.52 -21.46
CA SER A 570 44.09 31.36 -20.47
C SER A 570 44.59 31.78 -19.09
#